data_AF-A0A495X3B4-F1
#
_entry.id   AF-A0A495X3B4-F1
#
_cell.length_a   1.000
_cell.length_b   1.000
_cell.length_c   1.000
_cell.angle_alpha   90.00
_cell.angle_beta   90.00
_cell.angle_gamma   90.00
#
_symmetry.space_group_name_H-M   'P 1'
#
loop_
_entity.id
_entity.type
_entity.pdbx_description
1 polymer ?
#
loop_
_entity_poly.entity_id
_entity_poly.type
_entity_poly.pdbx_seq_one_letter_code
_entity_poly.pdbx_strand_id
1 'polypeptide(L)' 'MSDTTTVDRLRTALRDVRYPADKAQLADHASRNNADEDTVHVLRSIPDGVGPFGSFDEVLTSVPIDQSREG' A
#
# COMPACT_ATOMS: atom_id res chain seq x y z
N MET A 1 -17.88 7.61 4.01
CA MET A 1 -16.54 7.20 4.47
C MET A 1 -15.78 6.88 3.19
N SER A 2 -14.80 7.70 2.83
CA SER A 2 -13.97 7.44 1.66
C SER A 2 -12.86 6.50 2.12
N ASP A 3 -12.97 5.24 1.70
CA ASP A 3 -12.05 4.14 2.01
C ASP A 3 -10.78 4.27 1.15
N THR A 4 -10.17 5.44 1.17
CA THR A 4 -9.18 5.82 0.16
C THR A 4 -7.91 6.40 0.75
N THR A 5 -6.86 5.59 0.64
CA THR A 5 -5.49 5.89 1.05
C THR A 5 -4.81 6.82 0.04
N THR A 6 -3.97 7.73 0.56
CA THR A 6 -3.14 8.64 -0.24
C THR A 6 -1.71 8.12 -0.40
N VAL A 7 -1.01 8.61 -1.44
CA VAL A 7 0.38 8.25 -1.74
C VAL A 7 1.31 8.50 -0.55
N ASP A 8 1.18 9.63 0.14
CA ASP A 8 2.04 10.01 1.26
C ASP A 8 1.89 9.07 2.48
N ARG A 9 0.65 8.67 2.79
CA ARG A 9 0.37 7.68 3.84
C ARG A 9 0.96 6.32 3.48
N LEU A 10 0.75 5.87 2.24
CA LEU A 10 1.31 4.61 1.77
C LEU A 10 2.84 4.64 1.80
N ARG A 11 3.46 5.74 1.38
CA ARG A 11 4.91 5.94 1.39
C ARG A 11 5.46 5.85 2.81
N THR A 12 4.80 6.50 3.76
CA THR A 12 5.20 6.47 5.17
C THR A 12 5.07 5.05 5.74
N ALA A 13 3.96 4.37 5.44
CA ALA A 13 3.71 3.01 5.88
C ALA A 13 4.75 2.01 5.36
N LEU A 14 5.16 2.15 4.08
CA LEU A 14 6.06 1.22 3.39
C LEU A 14 7.53 1.67 3.34
N ARG A 15 7.91 2.76 4.03
CA ARG A 15 9.26 3.36 3.91
C ARG A 15 10.41 2.40 4.25
N ASP A 16 10.17 1.43 5.13
CA ASP A 16 11.15 0.48 5.65
C ASP A 16 10.99 -0.93 5.06
N VAL A 17 10.13 -1.08 4.04
CA VAL A 17 9.96 -2.35 3.33
C VAL A 17 11.22 -2.71 2.55
N ARG A 18 11.60 -3.98 2.65
CA ARG A 18 12.66 -4.56 1.81
C ARG A 18 12.01 -5.29 0.64
N TYR A 19 12.25 -4.77 -0.56
CA TYR A 19 11.81 -5.40 -1.80
C TYR A 19 12.79 -6.49 -2.26
N PRO A 20 12.32 -7.55 -2.95
CA PRO A 20 10.93 -7.78 -3.35
C PRO A 20 10.03 -8.21 -2.17
N ALA A 21 8.77 -7.75 -2.16
CA ALA A 21 7.82 -8.02 -1.08
C ALA A 21 6.41 -8.31 -1.61
N ASP A 22 5.73 -9.29 -1.02
CA ASP A 22 4.35 -9.63 -1.36
C ASP A 22 3.33 -8.72 -0.68
N LYS A 23 2.10 -8.63 -1.21
CA LYS A 23 1.02 -7.83 -0.61
C LYS A 23 0.80 -8.12 0.88
N ALA A 24 0.95 -9.38 1.29
CA ALA A 24 0.81 -9.79 2.69
C ALA A 24 1.92 -9.20 3.56
N GLN A 25 3.16 -9.18 3.06
CA GLN A 25 4.29 -8.54 3.73
C GLN A 25 4.13 -7.02 3.77
N LEU A 26 3.64 -6.41 2.69
CA LEU A 26 3.35 -4.97 2.67
C LEU A 26 2.29 -4.60 3.70
N ALA A 27 1.19 -5.34 3.78
CA ALA A 27 0.11 -5.11 4.74
C ALA A 27 0.57 -5.35 6.19
N ASP A 28 1.35 -6.41 6.43
CA ASP A 28 1.93 -6.70 7.76
C ASP A 28 2.90 -5.59 8.18
N HIS A 29 3.77 -5.15 7.26
CA HIS A 29 4.73 -4.08 7.53
C HIS A 29 4.03 -2.75 7.80
N ALA A 30 3.04 -2.39 6.96
CA ALA A 30 2.22 -1.20 7.16
C ALA A 30 1.54 -1.23 8.54
N SER A 31 0.92 -2.35 8.91
CA SER A 31 0.30 -2.53 10.22
C SER A 31 1.31 -2.36 11.38
N ARG A 32 2.51 -2.96 11.27
CA ARG A 32 3.58 -2.78 12.26
C ARG A 32 4.06 -1.32 12.36
N ASN A 33 4.02 -0.58 11.26
CA ASN A 33 4.42 0.81 11.19
C ASN A 33 3.29 1.78 11.62
N ASN A 34 2.23 1.28 12.28
CA ASN A 34 1.05 2.06 12.68
C ASN A 34 0.37 2.77 11.50
N ALA A 35 0.35 2.14 10.31
CA ALA A 35 -0.45 2.63 9.21
C ALA A 35 -1.95 2.55 9.54
N ASP A 36 -2.72 3.47 8.98
CA ASP A 36 -4.18 3.48 9.08
C ASP A 36 -4.78 2.16 8.57
N GLU A 37 -5.90 1.74 9.16
CA GLU A 37 -6.63 0.53 8.74
C GLU A 37 -7.00 0.57 7.26
N ASP A 38 -7.34 1.75 6.74
CA ASP A 38 -7.60 2.02 5.33
C ASP A 38 -6.39 1.63 4.45
N THR A 39 -5.19 2.05 4.83
CA THR A 39 -3.95 1.73 4.09
C THR A 39 -3.66 0.25 4.10
N VAL A 40 -3.86 -0.41 5.24
CA VAL A 40 -3.71 -1.87 5.35
C VAL A 40 -4.78 -2.59 4.54
N HIS A 41 -6.01 -2.09 4.53
CA HIS A 41 -7.14 -2.64 3.78
C HIS A 41 -6.88 -2.56 2.26
N VAL A 42 -6.45 -1.40 1.77
CA VAL A 42 -6.10 -1.18 0.35
C VAL A 42 -4.98 -2.11 -0.09
N LEU A 43 -3.94 -2.31 0.73
CA LEU A 43 -2.85 -3.26 0.46
C LEU A 43 -3.33 -4.72 0.39
N ARG A 44 -4.31 -5.10 1.23
CA ARG A 44 -4.90 -6.44 1.22
C ARG A 44 -5.86 -6.67 0.06
N SER A 45 -6.47 -5.58 -0.44
CA SER A 45 -7.39 -5.57 -1.58
C SER A 45 -6.71 -5.85 -2.92
N ILE A 46 -5.37 -5.72 -2.99
CA ILE A 46 -4.58 -6.15 -4.15
C ILE A 46 -4.89 -7.63 -4.48
N PRO A 47 -5.15 -7.96 -5.76
CA PRO A 47 -5.46 -9.33 -6.15
C PRO A 47 -4.33 -10.31 -5.82
N ASP A 48 -4.71 -11.47 -5.25
CA ASP A 48 -3.82 -12.62 -5.08
C ASP A 48 -3.40 -13.13 -6.46
N GLY A 49 -2.12 -12.95 -6.83
CA GLY A 49 -1.60 -13.34 -8.15
C GLY A 49 -0.74 -12.26 -8.83
N VAL A 50 -0.79 -11.03 -8.34
CA VAL A 50 0.28 -10.05 -8.61
C VAL A 50 1.53 -10.58 -7.90
N GLY A 51 2.59 -10.84 -8.66
CA GLY A 51 3.86 -11.32 -8.13
C GLY A 51 4.46 -10.37 -7.10
N PRO A 52 5.56 -10.75 -6.45
CA PRO A 52 6.16 -9.91 -5.42
C PRO A 52 6.57 -8.57 -6.03
N PHE A 53 6.19 -7.49 -5.37
CA PHE A 53 6.48 -6.13 -5.82
C PHE A 53 7.98 -5.90 -5.72
N GLY A 54 8.60 -5.42 -6.80
CA GLY A 54 10.02 -5.09 -6.81
C GLY A 54 10.33 -3.70 -6.26
N SER A 55 9.33 -2.82 -6.16
CA SER A 55 9.50 -1.43 -5.73
C SER A 55 8.19 -0.80 -5.27
N PHE A 56 8.30 0.31 -4.53
CA PHE A 56 7.14 1.10 -4.07
C PHE A 56 6.27 1.61 -5.22
N ASP A 57 6.87 2.00 -6.34
CA ASP A 57 6.15 2.44 -7.55
C ASP A 57 5.21 1.35 -8.10
N GLU A 58 5.68 0.10 -8.04
CA GLU A 58 4.92 -1.07 -8.49
C GLU A 58 3.73 -1.37 -7.56
N VAL A 59 3.89 -1.08 -6.27
CA VAL A 59 2.78 -1.12 -5.31
C VAL A 59 1.78 -0.01 -5.63
N LEU A 60 2.25 1.23 -5.82
CA LEU A 60 1.40 2.39 -6.11
C LEU A 60 0.55 2.22 -7.38
N THR A 61 1.10 1.62 -8.43
CA THR A 61 0.33 1.35 -9.66
C THR A 61 -0.70 0.22 -9.48
N SER A 62 -0.54 -0.61 -8.45
CA SER A 62 -1.39 -1.78 -8.21
C SER A 62 -2.48 -1.53 -7.16
N VAL A 63 -2.29 -0.54 -6.29
CA VAL A 63 -3.31 -0.16 -5.30
C VAL A 63 -4.26 0.90 -5.86
N PRO A 64 -5.57 0.81 -5.57
CA PRO A 64 -6.51 1.87 -5.86
C PRO A 64 -6.29 3.07 -4.92
N ILE A 65 -5.44 4.01 -5.34
CA ILE A 65 -5.21 5.30 -4.65
C ILE A 65 -6.28 6.30 -5.11
N ASP A 66 -6.85 7.10 -4.19
CA ASP A 66 -7.63 8.28 -4.58
C ASP A 66 -6.69 9.34 -5.12
N GLN A 67 -6.55 9.39 -6.44
CA GLN A 67 -5.87 10.52 -7.09
C GLN A 67 -6.78 11.77 -7.16
N SER A 68 -8.01 11.67 -6.63
CA SER A 68 -9.06 12.70 -6.74
C SER A 68 -8.82 13.95 -5.86
N ARG A 69 -7.72 14.02 -5.11
CA ARG A 69 -7.37 15.19 -4.26
C ARG A 69 -6.01 15.79 -4.63
N GLU A 70 -5.77 15.98 -5.91
CA GLU A 70 -4.82 16.99 -6.40
C GLU A 70 -5.64 18.07 -7.14
N GLY A 71 -6.08 19.08 -6.41
CA GLY A 71 -6.87 20.20 -6.92
C GLY A 71 -6.65 21.46 -6.10
#